data_AF-A0A520D778-F1
#
_entry.id   AF-A0A520D778-F1
#
_cell.length_a   1.000
_cell.length_b   1.000
_cell.length_c   1.000
_cell.angle_alpha   90.00
_cell.angle_beta   90.00
_cell.angle_gamma   90.00
#
_symmetry.space_group_name_H-M   'P 1'
#
loop_
_entity.id
_entity.type
_entity.pdbx_description
1 polymer ?
#
loop_
_entity_poly.entity_id
_entity_poly.type
_entity_poly.pdbx_seq_one_letter_code
_entity_poly.pdbx_strand_id
1 'polypeptide(L)'
;MTSTPAPSTAPGLVLRGFTPPLRLADFGLIAFDMDSTLIDIECIDEIADAVGKKAEVAAITEATMRGEIRDFKESLTRRVALLEGVPVAALQEVYDRRLHLNPGAET
;
A
#
# COMPACT_ATOMS: atom_id res chain seq x y z
N MET A 1 -11.62 -12.76 45.30
CA MET A 1 -11.34 -11.84 44.18
C MET A 1 -10.16 -12.39 43.41
N THR A 2 -10.40 -13.11 42.32
CA THR A 2 -9.34 -13.61 41.43
C THR A 2 -9.77 -13.26 40.02
N SER A 3 -9.27 -12.13 39.52
CA SER A 3 -9.55 -11.71 38.14
C SER A 3 -8.72 -12.57 37.17
N THR A 4 -9.46 -13.23 36.31
CA THR A 4 -9.13 -13.92 35.05
C THR A 4 -8.02 -13.25 34.22
N PRO A 5 -7.18 -14.02 33.49
CA PRO A 5 -6.07 -13.47 32.72
C PRO A 5 -6.53 -12.89 31.37
N ALA A 6 -5.85 -11.83 30.88
CA ALA A 6 -5.75 -11.47 29.46
C ALA A 6 -4.63 -10.40 29.30
N PRO A 7 -3.79 -10.42 28.23
CA PRO A 7 -4.22 -10.73 26.87
C PRO A 7 -3.34 -11.73 26.11
N SER A 8 -4.00 -12.51 25.26
CA SER A 8 -3.39 -13.12 24.08
C SER A 8 -2.94 -12.00 23.14
N THR A 9 -1.63 -11.79 23.01
CA THR A 9 -1.03 -11.08 21.88
C THR A 9 -0.62 -12.13 20.88
N ALA A 10 -1.28 -12.17 19.72
CA ALA A 10 -0.85 -13.03 18.63
C ALA A 10 0.66 -12.81 18.35
N PRO A 11 1.44 -13.86 18.05
CA PRO A 11 2.86 -13.73 17.75
C PRO A 11 3.09 -12.67 16.66
N GLY A 12 3.94 -11.69 16.94
CA GLY A 12 4.24 -10.57 16.02
C GLY A 12 3.37 -9.33 16.17
N LEU A 13 2.31 -9.35 16.99
CA LEU A 13 1.48 -8.17 17.23
C LEU A 13 2.07 -7.28 18.34
N VAL A 14 2.35 -6.02 18.01
CA VAL A 14 2.83 -5.00 18.96
C VAL A 14 1.77 -3.91 19.12
N LEU A 15 1.22 -3.77 20.31
CA LEU A 15 0.30 -2.67 20.64
C LEU A 15 1.10 -1.45 21.11
N ARG A 16 0.86 -0.29 20.49
CA ARG A 16 1.43 1.00 20.91
C ARG A 16 0.32 1.97 21.27
N GLY A 17 0.43 2.60 22.44
CA GLY A 17 -0.51 3.65 22.86
C GLY A 17 -1.88 3.18 23.37
N PHE A 18 -2.07 1.87 23.56
CA PHE A 18 -3.33 1.31 24.05
C PHE A 18 -3.12 0.23 25.12
N THR A 19 -4.09 0.07 26.01
CA THR A 19 -4.12 -0.98 27.04
C THR A 19 -5.36 -1.86 26.83
N PRO A 20 -5.19 -3.17 26.52
CA PRO A 20 -6.32 -4.10 26.43
C PRO A 20 -7.13 -4.21 27.74
N PRO A 21 -8.42 -4.63 27.67
CA PRO A 21 -9.15 -5.02 26.47
C PRO A 21 -9.64 -3.83 25.64
N LEU A 22 -9.55 -3.93 24.31
CA LEU A 22 -10.10 -2.96 23.35
C LEU A 22 -11.21 -3.65 22.56
N ARG A 23 -12.32 -2.96 22.32
CA ARG A 23 -13.39 -3.43 21.43
C ARG A 23 -13.26 -2.72 20.09
N LEU A 24 -13.67 -3.35 18.99
CA LEU A 24 -13.68 -2.69 17.69
C LEU A 24 -14.49 -1.38 17.69
N ALA A 25 -15.59 -1.35 18.45
CA ALA A 25 -16.43 -0.16 18.62
C ALA A 25 -15.74 1.01 19.35
N ASP A 26 -14.58 0.80 19.96
CA ASP A 26 -13.79 1.87 20.59
C ASP A 26 -12.98 2.66 19.55
N PHE A 27 -12.90 2.16 18.30
CA PHE A 27 -12.24 2.83 17.17
C PHE A 27 -13.29 3.45 16.24
N GLY A 28 -13.19 4.76 15.99
CA GLY A 28 -14.11 5.49 15.11
C GLY A 28 -13.60 5.75 13.70
N LEU A 29 -12.33 5.42 13.42
CA LEU A 29 -11.68 5.68 12.14
C LEU A 29 -10.67 4.58 11.83
N ILE A 30 -10.62 4.20 10.56
CA ILE A 30 -9.58 3.37 9.99
C ILE A 30 -9.10 4.03 8.69
N ALA A 31 -7.79 3.95 8.44
CA ALA A 31 -7.15 4.41 7.21
C ALA A 31 -6.24 3.30 6.72
N PHE A 32 -6.25 3.10 5.40
CA PHE A 32 -5.45 2.10 4.73
C PHE A 32 -4.53 2.82 3.74
N ASP A 33 -3.34 2.27 3.56
CA ASP A 33 -2.59 2.52 2.35
C ASP A 33 -3.31 1.86 1.15
N MET A 34 -2.98 2.30 -0.07
CA MET A 34 -3.62 1.82 -1.29
C MET A 34 -2.84 0.66 -1.91
N ASP A 35 -1.69 0.97 -2.48
CA ASP A 35 -0.85 0.01 -3.20
C ASP A 35 -0.32 -1.06 -2.24
N SER A 36 -0.33 -2.32 -2.69
CA SER A 36 0.04 -3.49 -1.88
C SER A 36 -0.69 -3.63 -0.53
N THR A 37 -1.81 -2.93 -0.33
CA THR A 37 -2.60 -2.95 0.91
C THR A 37 -4.09 -3.12 0.62
N LEU A 38 -4.73 -2.12 0.01
CA LEU A 38 -6.12 -2.20 -0.40
C LEU A 38 -6.26 -2.87 -1.78
N ILE A 39 -5.28 -2.65 -2.66
CA ILE A 39 -5.17 -3.28 -3.97
C ILE A 39 -3.89 -4.10 -4.08
N ASP A 40 -3.84 -5.03 -5.03
CA ASP A 40 -2.76 -6.01 -5.19
C ASP A 40 -1.64 -5.58 -6.17
N ILE A 41 -1.67 -4.31 -6.60
CA ILE A 41 -0.71 -3.74 -7.57
C ILE A 41 0.00 -2.50 -7.01
N GLU A 42 1.11 -2.14 -7.67
CA GLU A 42 1.74 -0.83 -7.59
C GLU A 42 1.26 0.03 -8.77
N CYS A 43 0.44 1.05 -8.50
CA CYS A 43 -0.36 1.69 -9.55
C CYS A 43 0.53 2.40 -10.60
N ILE A 44 1.62 3.03 -10.17
CA ILE A 44 2.56 3.73 -11.07
C ILE A 44 3.28 2.75 -12.01
N ASP A 45 3.59 1.54 -11.54
CA ASP A 45 4.24 0.50 -12.35
C ASP A 45 3.32 0.03 -13.48
N GLU A 46 2.03 -0.16 -13.19
CA GLU A 46 1.02 -0.53 -14.20
C GLU A 46 0.77 0.59 -15.21
N ILE A 47 0.77 1.86 -14.78
CA ILE A 47 0.64 3.00 -15.70
C ILE A 47 1.85 3.08 -16.64
N ALA A 48 3.06 2.83 -16.12
CA ALA A 48 4.29 2.84 -16.91
C ALA A 48 4.36 1.72 -17.96
N ASP A 49 3.61 0.64 -17.77
CA ASP A 49 3.53 -0.48 -18.73
C ASP A 49 2.97 -0.02 -20.08
N ALA A 50 2.08 0.98 -20.10
CA ALA A 50 1.51 1.56 -21.33
C ALA A 50 2.56 2.12 -22.30
N VAL A 51 3.76 2.43 -21.79
CA VAL A 51 4.92 2.91 -22.58
C VAL A 51 6.14 1.99 -22.43
N GLY A 52 5.96 0.78 -21.91
CA GLY A 52 7.02 -0.22 -21.74
C GLY A 52 8.06 0.11 -20.66
N LYS A 53 7.71 0.98 -19.71
CA LYS A 53 8.61 1.48 -18.64
C LYS A 53 8.39 0.84 -17.28
N LYS A 54 7.49 -0.14 -17.17
CA LYS A 54 7.15 -0.85 -15.92
C LYS A 54 8.38 -1.29 -15.11
N ALA A 55 9.33 -1.97 -15.76
CA ALA A 55 10.53 -2.49 -15.08
C ALA A 55 11.44 -1.39 -14.51
N GLU A 56 11.52 -0.24 -15.19
CA GLU A 56 12.34 0.90 -14.73
C GLU A 56 11.70 1.57 -13.51
N VAL A 57 10.37 1.72 -13.50
CA VAL A 57 9.62 2.26 -12.35
C VAL A 57 9.68 1.29 -11.16
N ALA A 58 9.43 0.00 -11.39
CA ALA A 58 9.47 -1.03 -10.34
C ALA A 58 10.83 -1.08 -9.64
N ALA A 59 11.93 -0.95 -10.38
CA ALA A 59 13.28 -0.89 -9.79
C ALA A 59 13.46 0.28 -8.82
N ILE A 60 12.85 1.44 -9.09
CA ILE A 60 12.87 2.60 -8.21
C ILE A 60 11.96 2.39 -6.99
N THR A 61 10.76 1.82 -7.19
CA THR A 61 9.83 1.46 -6.11
C THR A 61 10.52 0.54 -5.11
N GLU A 62 11.12 -0.55 -5.60
CA GLU A 62 11.86 -1.52 -4.80
C GLU A 62 13.08 -0.94 -4.07
N ALA A 63 13.85 -0.07 -4.73
CA ALA A 63 14.96 0.64 -4.09
C ALA A 63 14.49 1.57 -2.96
N THR A 64 13.28 2.12 -3.07
CA THR A 64 12.66 2.95 -2.03
C THR A 64 12.24 2.10 -0.84
N MET A 65 11.59 0.95 -1.09
CA MET A 65 11.16 0.02 -0.03
C MET A 65 12.35 -0.60 0.72
N ARG A 66 13.48 -0.85 0.04
CA ARG A 66 14.74 -1.27 0.69
C ARG A 66 15.46 -0.16 1.46
N GLY A 67 15.00 1.09 1.37
CA GLY A 67 15.63 2.24 2.01
C GLY A 67 16.91 2.72 1.34
N GLU A 68 17.19 2.29 0.11
CA GLU A 68 18.30 2.77 -0.72
C GLU A 68 18.01 4.19 -1.21
N ILE A 69 16.77 4.46 -1.62
CA ILE A 69 16.23 5.81 -1.83
C ILE A 69 15.46 6.19 -0.57
N ARG A 70 16.04 7.08 0.24
CA ARG A 70 15.48 7.44 1.56
C ARG A 70 14.41 8.52 1.50
N ASP A 71 14.42 9.35 0.46
CA ASP A 71 13.42 10.39 0.27
C ASP A 71 12.29 9.89 -0.63
N PHE A 72 11.10 9.74 -0.05
CA PHE A 72 9.90 9.37 -0.79
C PHE A 72 9.59 10.37 -1.92
N LYS A 73 9.80 11.67 -1.68
CA LYS A 73 9.50 12.71 -2.68
C LYS A 73 10.42 12.57 -3.89
N GLU A 74 11.71 12.31 -3.65
CA GLU A 74 12.67 11.99 -4.70
C GLU A 74 12.26 10.74 -5.49
N SER A 75 11.94 9.64 -4.80
CA SER A 75 11.47 8.41 -5.42
C SER A 75 10.24 8.65 -6.31
N LEU A 76 9.23 9.34 -5.78
CA LEU A 76 8.00 9.63 -6.52
C LEU A 76 8.29 10.50 -7.75
N THR A 77 9.13 11.52 -7.62
CA THR A 77 9.50 12.40 -8.74
C THR A 77 10.18 11.61 -9.86
N ARG A 78 11.12 10.72 -9.51
CA ARG A 78 11.83 9.88 -10.49
C ARG A 78 10.87 8.92 -11.21
N ARG A 79 9.95 8.28 -10.49
CA ARG A 79 8.97 7.36 -11.06
C ARG A 79 7.97 8.08 -11.97
N VAL A 80 7.44 9.21 -11.55
CA VAL A 80 6.49 10.00 -12.36
C VAL A 80 7.14 10.59 -13.60
N ALA A 81 8.43 10.96 -13.55
CA ALA A 81 9.15 11.42 -14.73
C ALA A 81 9.21 10.36 -15.86
N LEU A 82 9.24 9.07 -15.50
CA LEU A 82 9.22 7.97 -16.47
C LEU A 82 7.86 7.78 -17.17
N LEU A 83 6.81 8.47 -16.72
CA LEU A 83 5.50 8.46 -17.35
C LEU A 83 5.36 9.48 -18.49
N GLU A 84 6.44 10.19 -18.85
CA GLU A 84 6.42 11.11 -19.99
C GLU A 84 5.98 10.38 -21.27
N GLY A 85 4.93 10.90 -21.92
CA GLY A 85 4.35 10.31 -23.12
C GLY A 85 3.27 9.25 -22.87
N VAL A 86 2.95 8.89 -21.63
CA VAL A 86 1.81 8.01 -21.32
C VAL A 86 0.50 8.72 -21.69
N PRO A 87 -0.37 8.10 -22.51
CA PRO A 87 -1.67 8.68 -22.84
C PRO A 87 -2.60 8.64 -21.62
N VAL A 88 -3.39 9.69 -21.42
CA VAL A 88 -4.37 9.77 -20.30
C VAL A 88 -5.32 8.57 -20.26
N ALA A 89 -5.68 8.01 -21.42
CA ALA A 89 -6.52 6.82 -21.52
C ALA A 89 -5.95 5.58 -20.81
N ALA A 90 -4.61 5.49 -20.65
CA ALA A 90 -3.97 4.40 -19.93
C ALA A 90 -4.37 4.35 -18.45
N LEU A 91 -4.69 5.50 -17.83
CA LEU A 91 -5.17 5.54 -16.44
C LEU A 91 -6.49 4.78 -16.29
N GLN A 92 -7.42 4.98 -17.23
CA GLN A 92 -8.70 4.27 -17.24
C GLN A 92 -8.49 2.78 -17.54
N GLU A 93 -7.57 2.44 -18.44
CA GLU A 93 -7.26 1.05 -18.74
C GLU A 93 -6.70 0.30 -17.52
N VAL A 94 -5.80 0.92 -16.76
CA VAL A 94 -5.28 0.35 -15.50
C VAL A 94 -6.42 0.14 -14.50
N TYR A 95 -7.29 1.14 -14.32
CA TYR A 95 -8.45 1.03 -13.43
C TYR A 95 -9.40 -0.11 -13.85
N ASP A 96 -9.73 -0.22 -15.14
CA ASP A 96 -10.71 -1.18 -15.63
C ASP A 96 -10.18 -2.62 -15.72
N ARG A 97 -8.86 -2.79 -15.90
CA ARG A 97 -8.26 -4.09 -16.30
C ARG A 97 -7.25 -4.66 -15.33
N ARG A 98 -6.62 -3.84 -14.49
CA ARG A 98 -5.49 -4.26 -13.66
C ARG A 98 -5.79 -4.13 -12.17
N LEU A 99 -6.55 -3.11 -11.77
CA LEU A 99 -6.86 -2.84 -10.37
C LEU A 99 -7.86 -3.88 -9.84
N HIS A 100 -7.42 -4.66 -8.86
CA HIS A 100 -8.28 -5.54 -8.07
C HIS A 100 -8.11 -5.23 -6.58
N LEU A 101 -9.21 -5.34 -5.83
CA LEU A 101 -9.14 -5.24 -4.38
C LEU A 101 -8.50 -6.50 -3.79
N ASN A 102 -7.70 -6.32 -2.74
CA ASN A 102 -7.11 -7.45 -2.02
C ASN A 102 -8.20 -8.30 -1.36
N PRO A 103 -7.98 -9.62 -1.20
CA PRO A 103 -8.94 -10.50 -0.53
C PRO A 103 -9.33 -9.99 0.85
N GLY A 104 -10.63 -9.85 1.10
CA GLY A 104 -11.18 -9.36 2.37
C GLY A 104 -11.27 -7.83 2.50
N ALA A 105 -10.91 -7.07 1.47
CA ALA A 105 -11.17 -5.63 1.41
C ALA A 105 -12.63 -5.32 1.03
N GLU A 106 -13.27 -6.21 0.26
CA GLU A 106 -14.71 -6.16 -0.04
C GLU A 106 -15.55 -6.72 1.12
N THR A 107 -16.84 -6.34 1.15
CA THR A 107 -17.82 -6.73 2.18
C THR A 107 -18.52 -8.04 1.88
#